data_AF-A0A1F3IW23-F1
#
_entry.id   AF-A0A1F3IW23-F1
#
_cell.length_a   1.000
_cell.length_b   1.000
_cell.length_c   1.000
_cell.angle_alpha   90.00
_cell.angle_beta   90.00
_cell.angle_gamma   90.00
#
_symmetry.space_group_name_H-M   'P 1'
#
loop_
_entity.id
_entity.type
_entity.pdbx_description
1 polymer ?
#
loop_
_entity_poly.entity_id
_entity_poly.type
_entity_poly.pdbx_seq_one_letter_code
_entity_poly.pdbx_strand_id
1 'polypeptide(L)'
;MLEENIQHTSVQELMAVANEYCWLLENISGFEPDKVLEFLRKIMPLLYIKGCMISAPEGAEEGDMQRYVTEENYEIIFNDVRNKLKKFEKFYVFNHDLKEPEEKSIAECLTDIYQDLKDGLIAYTKGIEAEQAGAVYCLKLWFNERWGAHAANLLPVLHNIFEKKQLSEQSGTEFD
;
A
#
# COMPACT_ATOMS: atom_id res chain seq x y z
N MET A 1 20.33 22.39 -1.71
CA MET A 1 21.22 21.57 -0.85
C MET A 1 20.51 20.94 0.35
N LEU A 2 20.04 21.68 1.37
CA LEU A 2 19.37 21.05 2.54
C LEU A 2 18.01 20.43 2.17
N GLU A 3 17.16 21.16 1.43
CA GLU A 3 15.85 20.68 0.99
C GLU A 3 15.96 19.51 0.00
N GLU A 4 16.86 19.59 -0.97
CA GLU A 4 17.17 18.48 -1.90
C GLU A 4 17.65 17.22 -1.17
N ASN A 5 18.49 17.37 -0.13
CA ASN A 5 18.92 16.24 0.69
C ASN A 5 17.77 15.62 1.49
N ILE A 6 16.88 16.44 2.08
CA ILE A 6 15.70 15.95 2.80
C ILE A 6 14.76 15.21 1.85
N GLN A 7 14.55 15.75 0.65
CA GLN A 7 13.72 15.12 -0.36
C GLN A 7 14.32 13.79 -0.81
N HIS A 8 15.61 13.76 -1.12
CA HIS A 8 16.31 12.53 -1.49
C HIS A 8 16.18 11.45 -0.41
N THR A 9 16.41 11.81 0.87
CA THR A 9 16.21 10.89 1.99
C THR A 9 14.76 10.41 2.09
N SER A 10 13.78 11.29 1.97
CA SER A 10 12.35 10.95 2.07
C SER A 10 11.92 9.96 0.98
N VAL A 11 12.42 10.15 -0.25
CA VAL A 11 12.19 9.22 -1.36
C VAL A 11 12.81 7.86 -1.05
N GLN A 12 14.05 7.79 -0.61
CA GLN A 12 14.70 6.53 -0.27
C GLN A 12 13.97 5.78 0.85
N GLU A 13 13.50 6.50 1.86
CA GLU A 13 12.70 5.92 2.95
C GLU A 13 11.35 5.39 2.45
N LEU A 14 10.67 6.10 1.55
CA LEU A 14 9.46 5.60 0.91
C LEU A 14 9.75 4.33 0.11
N MET A 15 10.81 4.31 -0.69
CA MET A 15 11.21 3.15 -1.50
C MET A 15 11.50 1.93 -0.62
N ALA A 16 12.18 2.12 0.52
CA ALA A 16 12.42 1.03 1.46
C ALA A 16 11.11 0.45 2.02
N VAL A 17 10.19 1.30 2.48
CA VAL A 17 8.89 0.87 3.03
C VAL A 17 8.01 0.23 1.96
N ALA A 18 8.00 0.78 0.74
CA ALA A 18 7.30 0.24 -0.41
C ALA A 18 7.85 -1.14 -0.79
N ASN A 19 9.17 -1.32 -0.75
CA ASN A 19 9.79 -2.60 -1.05
C ASN A 19 9.38 -3.70 -0.05
N GLU A 20 9.38 -3.39 1.25
CA GLU A 20 8.89 -4.31 2.29
C GLU A 20 7.41 -4.67 2.09
N TYR A 21 6.59 -3.69 1.73
CA TYR A 21 5.18 -3.90 1.42
C TYR A 21 4.98 -4.81 0.20
N CYS A 22 5.64 -4.49 -0.93
CA CYS A 22 5.55 -5.29 -2.14
C CYS A 22 6.04 -6.72 -1.92
N TRP A 23 7.15 -6.88 -1.20
CA TRP A 23 7.68 -8.19 -0.85
C TRP A 23 6.70 -9.02 -0.03
N LEU A 24 6.01 -8.41 0.95
CA LEU A 24 4.96 -9.12 1.69
C LEU A 24 3.89 -9.65 0.75
N LEU A 25 3.35 -8.82 -0.15
CA LEU A 25 2.26 -9.22 -1.04
C LEU A 25 2.70 -10.32 -2.02
N GLU A 26 3.89 -10.22 -2.58
CA GLU A 26 4.48 -11.24 -3.47
C GLU A 26 4.66 -12.60 -2.77
N ASN A 27 4.80 -12.60 -1.45
CA ASN A 27 5.06 -13.81 -0.65
C ASN A 27 3.91 -14.14 0.31
N ILE A 28 2.75 -13.49 0.17
CA ILE A 28 1.68 -13.47 1.18
C ILE A 28 1.14 -14.88 1.46
N SER A 29 1.11 -15.74 0.44
CA SER A 29 0.64 -17.12 0.52
C SER A 29 1.39 -17.94 1.56
N GLY A 30 2.68 -17.66 1.77
CA GLY A 30 3.56 -18.36 2.72
C GLY A 30 3.42 -17.92 4.19
N PHE A 31 2.66 -16.86 4.49
CA PHE A 31 2.52 -16.34 5.85
C PHE A 31 1.20 -16.70 6.50
N GLU A 32 1.20 -16.88 7.82
CA GLU A 32 -0.04 -17.01 8.58
C GLU A 32 -0.87 -15.70 8.51
N PRO A 33 -2.22 -15.78 8.38
CA PRO A 33 -3.07 -14.59 8.26
C PRO A 33 -2.84 -13.56 9.36
N ASP A 34 -2.53 -13.99 10.59
CA ASP A 34 -2.34 -13.08 11.73
C ASP A 34 -1.04 -12.28 11.63
N LYS A 35 0.00 -12.90 11.07
CA LYS A 35 1.26 -12.22 10.80
C LYS A 35 1.11 -11.22 9.66
N VAL A 36 0.32 -11.56 8.65
CA VAL A 36 -0.05 -10.64 7.57
C VAL A 36 -0.81 -9.44 8.13
N LEU A 37 -1.86 -9.65 8.93
CA LEU A 37 -2.63 -8.56 9.54
C LEU A 37 -1.79 -7.70 10.48
N GLU A 38 -0.93 -8.32 11.29
CA GLU A 38 0.01 -7.61 12.17
C GLU A 38 0.98 -6.73 11.39
N PHE A 39 1.50 -7.22 10.25
CA PHE A 39 2.37 -6.45 9.39
C PHE A 39 1.60 -5.32 8.71
N LEU A 40 0.47 -5.63 8.08
CA LEU A 40 -0.35 -4.68 7.34
C LEU A 40 -0.77 -3.49 8.22
N ARG A 41 -1.21 -3.72 9.47
CA ARG A 41 -1.58 -2.61 10.38
C ARG A 41 -0.41 -1.68 10.74
N LYS A 42 0.84 -2.15 10.63
CA LYS A 42 2.05 -1.37 10.95
C LYS A 42 2.64 -0.70 9.71
N ILE A 43 2.69 -1.40 8.59
CA ILE A 43 3.27 -0.89 7.35
C ILE A 43 2.37 0.18 6.72
N MET A 44 1.04 0.04 6.81
CA MET A 44 0.11 0.96 6.16
C MET A 44 0.20 2.40 6.67
N PRO A 45 0.21 2.68 8.00
CA PRO A 45 0.41 4.04 8.49
C PRO A 45 1.83 4.57 8.19
N LEU A 46 2.85 3.70 8.19
CA LEU A 46 4.22 4.10 7.85
C LEU A 46 4.31 4.52 6.37
N LEU A 47 3.74 3.72 5.47
CA LEU A 47 3.67 4.01 4.04
C LEU A 47 2.94 5.35 3.79
N TYR A 48 1.81 5.58 4.45
CA TYR A 48 1.08 6.85 4.37
C TYR A 48 1.94 8.04 4.81
N ILE A 49 2.63 7.94 5.94
CA ILE A 49 3.54 8.99 6.42
C ILE A 49 4.65 9.26 5.39
N LYS A 50 5.25 8.22 4.81
CA LYS A 50 6.29 8.39 3.79
C LYS A 50 5.76 9.02 2.50
N GLY A 51 4.53 8.71 2.09
CA GLY A 51 3.84 9.39 0.99
C GLY A 51 3.62 10.88 1.22
N CYS A 52 3.31 11.28 2.46
CA CYS A 52 3.18 12.68 2.84
C CYS A 52 4.52 13.45 2.72
N MET A 53 5.64 12.78 2.96
CA MET A 53 6.97 13.41 3.05
C MET A 53 7.64 13.66 1.70
N ILE A 54 7.21 12.99 0.63
CA ILE A 54 7.79 13.21 -0.71
C ILE A 54 7.13 14.39 -1.43
N SER A 55 7.92 15.14 -2.20
CA SER A 55 7.46 16.10 -3.21
C SER A 55 7.73 15.62 -4.63
N ALA A 56 6.96 16.10 -5.61
CA ALA A 56 7.25 15.84 -7.02
C ALA A 56 8.52 16.63 -7.44
N PRO A 57 9.45 16.02 -8.19
CA PRO A 57 10.58 16.74 -8.77
C PRO A 57 10.10 17.80 -9.77
N GLU A 58 10.80 18.93 -9.84
CA GLU A 58 10.47 20.00 -10.79
C GLU A 58 10.71 19.53 -12.23
N GLY A 59 9.74 19.77 -13.12
CA GLY A 59 9.83 19.42 -14.55
C GLY A 59 9.61 17.94 -14.88
N ALA A 60 9.42 17.07 -13.87
CA ALA A 60 9.02 15.68 -14.09
C ALA A 60 7.53 15.59 -14.43
N GLU A 61 7.17 14.61 -15.27
CA GLU A 61 5.81 14.35 -15.69
C GLU A 61 5.48 12.86 -15.71
N GLU A 62 4.20 12.52 -15.85
CA GLU A 62 3.74 11.12 -15.84
C GLU A 62 4.35 10.29 -16.97
N GLY A 63 4.59 10.93 -18.13
CA GLY A 63 5.19 10.29 -19.31
C GLY A 63 6.67 9.92 -19.16
N ASP A 64 7.35 10.40 -18.12
CA ASP A 64 8.76 10.08 -17.87
C ASP A 64 8.97 8.65 -17.37
N MET A 65 7.91 7.96 -16.94
CA MET A 65 7.95 6.54 -16.59
C MET A 65 6.87 5.74 -17.30
N GLN A 66 7.13 4.45 -17.48
CA GLN A 66 6.14 3.47 -17.93
C GLN A 66 5.54 2.68 -16.76
N ARG A 67 4.42 2.00 -17.00
CA ARG A 67 3.86 0.99 -16.10
C ARG A 67 4.57 -0.35 -16.31
N TYR A 68 4.79 -1.11 -15.23
CA TYR A 68 5.51 -2.38 -15.24
C TYR A 68 4.63 -3.56 -14.82
N VAL A 69 3.75 -3.35 -13.85
CA VAL A 69 2.83 -4.38 -13.35
C VAL A 69 1.77 -4.61 -14.43
N THR A 70 1.82 -5.79 -15.05
CA THR A 70 0.83 -6.20 -16.04
C THR A 70 -0.48 -6.64 -15.37
N GLU A 71 -1.54 -6.77 -16.15
CA GLU A 71 -2.82 -7.35 -15.69
C GLU A 71 -2.64 -8.77 -15.12
N GLU A 72 -1.78 -9.58 -15.75
CA GLU A 72 -1.44 -10.91 -15.24
C GLU A 72 -0.74 -10.84 -13.88
N ASN A 73 0.22 -9.92 -13.70
CA ASN A 73 0.88 -9.73 -12.42
C ASN A 73 -0.12 -9.26 -11.35
N TYR A 74 -1.02 -8.33 -11.70
CA TYR A 74 -2.06 -7.85 -10.82
C TYR A 74 -2.97 -8.99 -10.35
N GLU A 75 -3.49 -9.80 -11.28
CA GLU A 75 -4.40 -10.90 -10.98
C GLU A 75 -3.77 -11.95 -10.07
N ILE A 76 -2.48 -12.28 -10.25
CA ILE A 76 -1.77 -13.21 -9.37
C ILE A 76 -1.77 -12.68 -7.93
N ILE A 77 -1.35 -11.43 -7.74
CA ILE A 77 -1.27 -10.81 -6.42
C ILE A 77 -2.66 -10.66 -5.79
N PHE A 78 -3.64 -10.19 -6.56
CA PHE A 78 -5.02 -10.06 -6.11
C PHE A 78 -5.58 -11.38 -5.57
N ASN A 79 -5.42 -12.47 -6.33
CA ASN A 79 -5.92 -13.78 -5.94
C ASN A 79 -5.21 -14.31 -4.70
N ASP A 80 -3.90 -14.12 -4.56
CA ASP A 80 -3.15 -14.53 -3.38
C ASP A 80 -3.58 -13.75 -2.13
N VAL A 81 -3.74 -12.43 -2.23
CA VAL A 81 -4.23 -11.59 -1.14
C VAL A 81 -5.65 -11.98 -0.74
N ARG A 82 -6.54 -12.10 -1.72
CA ARG A 82 -7.94 -12.48 -1.51
C ARG A 82 -8.06 -13.85 -0.84
N ASN A 83 -7.25 -14.82 -1.25
CA ASN A 83 -7.22 -16.13 -0.63
C ASN A 83 -6.72 -16.06 0.81
N LYS A 84 -5.69 -15.26 1.10
CA LYS A 84 -5.16 -15.09 2.45
C LYS A 84 -6.14 -14.39 3.40
N LEU A 85 -6.83 -13.36 2.90
CA LEU A 85 -7.68 -12.47 3.72
C LEU A 85 -9.18 -12.68 3.50
N LYS A 86 -9.58 -13.78 2.86
CA LYS A 86 -10.97 -14.10 2.47
C LYS A 86 -12.03 -13.85 3.55
N LYS A 87 -11.69 -14.04 4.83
CA LYS A 87 -12.60 -13.83 5.97
C LYS A 87 -12.94 -12.35 6.22
N PHE A 88 -12.11 -11.43 5.72
CA PHE A 88 -12.17 -9.99 5.98
C PHE A 88 -12.38 -9.19 4.69
N GLU A 89 -12.76 -9.86 3.61
CA GLU A 89 -12.67 -9.35 2.24
C GLU A 89 -13.37 -8.01 2.02
N LYS A 90 -14.50 -7.74 2.69
CA LYS A 90 -15.35 -6.57 2.44
C LYS A 90 -15.39 -5.61 3.62
N PHE A 91 -15.36 -4.32 3.32
CA PHE A 91 -15.61 -3.24 4.28
C PHE A 91 -16.38 -2.10 3.61
N TYR A 92 -16.86 -1.15 4.40
CA TYR A 92 -17.62 0.00 3.90
C TYR A 92 -16.91 1.30 4.22
N VAL A 93 -16.84 2.20 3.24
CA VAL A 93 -16.35 3.58 3.39
C VAL A 93 -17.49 4.52 3.00
N PHE A 94 -17.61 5.66 3.66
CA PHE A 94 -18.61 6.64 3.25
C PHE A 94 -18.12 7.41 2.02
N ASN A 95 -18.87 7.35 0.92
CA ASN A 95 -18.60 8.14 -0.27
C ASN A 95 -19.24 9.53 -0.11
N HIS A 96 -18.41 10.57 -0.04
CA HIS A 96 -18.88 11.93 0.19
C HIS A 96 -19.64 12.54 -1.00
N ASP A 97 -19.33 12.10 -2.22
CA ASP A 97 -19.96 12.61 -3.44
C ASP A 97 -21.36 12.00 -3.62
N LEU A 98 -21.47 10.68 -3.44
CA LEU A 98 -22.73 9.95 -3.52
C LEU A 98 -23.57 10.07 -2.23
N LYS A 99 -22.95 10.49 -1.12
CA LYS A 99 -23.54 10.60 0.22
C LYS A 99 -24.10 9.28 0.74
N GLU A 100 -23.46 8.17 0.41
CA GLU A 100 -23.86 6.82 0.81
C GLU A 100 -22.65 5.94 1.15
N PRO A 101 -22.83 4.85 1.91
CA PRO A 101 -21.79 3.84 2.09
C PRO A 101 -21.46 3.12 0.78
N GLU A 102 -20.18 3.03 0.47
CA GLU A 102 -19.61 2.30 -0.65
C GLU A 102 -18.91 1.04 -0.12
N GLU A 103 -19.23 -0.12 -0.70
CA GLU A 103 -18.55 -1.38 -0.39
C GLU A 103 -17.20 -1.42 -1.11
N LYS A 104 -16.13 -1.79 -0.37
CA LYS A 104 -14.78 -1.96 -0.91
C LYS A 104 -14.21 -3.33 -0.55
N SER A 105 -13.32 -3.84 -1.40
CA SER A 105 -12.53 -5.04 -1.14
C SER A 105 -11.19 -4.68 -0.48
N ILE A 106 -10.81 -5.40 0.58
CA ILE A 106 -9.46 -5.33 1.16
C ILE A 106 -8.43 -5.80 0.15
N ALA A 107 -8.70 -6.90 -0.56
CA ALA A 107 -7.76 -7.47 -1.52
C ALA A 107 -7.52 -6.52 -2.70
N GLU A 108 -8.58 -5.91 -3.23
CA GLU A 108 -8.49 -4.90 -4.28
C GLU A 108 -7.68 -3.69 -3.81
N CYS A 109 -8.04 -3.09 -2.67
CA CYS A 109 -7.31 -1.93 -2.15
C CYS A 109 -5.82 -2.21 -1.91
N LEU A 110 -5.48 -3.40 -1.40
CA LEU A 110 -4.07 -3.79 -1.20
C LEU A 110 -3.37 -4.02 -2.54
N THR A 111 -4.02 -4.63 -3.51
CA THR A 111 -3.40 -4.90 -4.82
C THR A 111 -3.21 -3.60 -5.62
N ASP A 112 -4.13 -2.66 -5.51
CA ASP A 112 -4.03 -1.33 -6.14
C ASP A 112 -2.84 -0.54 -5.57
N ILE A 113 -2.66 -0.54 -4.24
CA ILE A 113 -1.48 0.04 -3.61
C ILE A 113 -0.22 -0.65 -4.13
N TYR A 114 -0.22 -1.98 -4.21
CA TYR A 114 0.93 -2.73 -4.73
C TYR A 114 1.27 -2.35 -6.16
N GLN A 115 0.28 -2.21 -7.04
CA GLN A 115 0.52 -1.84 -8.44
C GLN A 115 1.25 -0.51 -8.53
N ASP A 116 0.73 0.53 -7.86
CA ASP A 116 1.31 1.88 -7.89
C ASP A 116 2.73 1.91 -7.28
N LEU A 117 2.93 1.23 -6.15
CA LEU A 117 4.22 1.18 -5.49
C LEU A 117 5.25 0.36 -6.27
N LYS A 118 4.85 -0.80 -6.81
CA LYS A 118 5.75 -1.68 -7.54
C LYS A 118 6.21 -1.05 -8.84
N ASP A 119 5.31 -0.35 -9.53
CA ASP A 119 5.66 0.43 -10.72
C ASP A 119 6.70 1.51 -10.40
N GLY A 120 6.47 2.30 -9.34
CA GLY A 120 7.40 3.32 -8.89
C GLY A 120 8.76 2.73 -8.47
N LEU A 121 8.77 1.61 -7.75
CA LEU A 121 9.99 0.91 -7.35
C LEU A 121 10.81 0.43 -8.54
N ILE A 122 10.18 -0.21 -9.53
CA ILE A 122 10.88 -0.72 -10.71
C ILE A 122 11.46 0.46 -11.52
N ALA A 123 10.68 1.52 -11.78
CA ALA A 123 11.20 2.71 -12.47
C ALA A 123 12.39 3.33 -11.70
N TYR A 124 12.25 3.51 -10.40
CA TYR A 124 13.26 4.18 -9.60
C TYR A 124 14.57 3.39 -9.51
N THR A 125 14.50 2.05 -9.44
CA THR A 125 15.69 1.20 -9.25
C THR A 125 16.48 0.93 -10.51
N LYS A 126 15.94 1.23 -11.70
CA LYS A 126 16.66 1.09 -12.99
C LYS A 126 17.83 2.06 -13.16
N GLY A 127 17.84 3.18 -12.42
CA GLY A 127 18.91 4.17 -12.48
C GLY A 127 18.91 5.07 -13.72
N ILE A 128 17.81 5.11 -14.47
CA ILE A 128 17.61 6.07 -15.57
C ILE A 128 17.02 7.34 -14.95
N GLU A 129 17.74 8.45 -15.02
CA GLU A 129 17.41 9.71 -14.32
C GLU A 129 15.99 10.20 -14.61
N ALA A 130 15.56 10.19 -15.88
CA ALA A 130 14.21 10.56 -16.27
C ALA A 130 13.16 9.62 -15.65
N GLU A 131 13.33 8.29 -15.75
CA GLU A 131 12.41 7.33 -15.12
C GLU A 131 12.39 7.47 -13.59
N GLN A 132 13.51 7.82 -12.95
CA GLN A 132 13.55 8.07 -11.51
C GLN A 132 12.74 9.30 -11.13
N ALA A 133 12.87 10.39 -11.88
CA ALA A 133 12.09 11.60 -11.67
C ALA A 133 10.59 11.34 -11.89
N GLY A 134 10.25 10.64 -12.98
CA GLY A 134 8.89 10.18 -13.30
C GLY A 134 8.32 9.27 -12.22
N ALA A 135 9.10 8.35 -11.66
CA ALA A 135 8.70 7.49 -10.55
C ALA A 135 8.25 8.28 -9.33
N VAL A 136 9.05 9.25 -8.90
CA VAL A 136 8.72 10.08 -7.73
C VAL A 136 7.51 10.96 -8.02
N TYR A 137 7.42 11.52 -9.23
CA TYR A 137 6.27 12.29 -9.68
C TYR A 137 4.98 11.46 -9.60
N CYS A 138 4.95 10.29 -10.24
CA CYS A 138 3.80 9.40 -10.29
C CYS A 138 3.40 8.89 -8.90
N LEU A 139 4.38 8.48 -8.08
CA LEU A 139 4.10 8.06 -6.70
C LEU A 139 3.44 9.19 -5.89
N LYS A 140 3.85 10.44 -6.10
CA LYS A 140 3.22 11.60 -5.44
C LYS A 140 1.82 11.89 -5.99
N LEU A 141 1.64 11.83 -7.31
CA LEU A 141 0.35 12.03 -7.96
C LEU A 141 -0.66 10.98 -7.48
N TRP A 142 -0.30 9.71 -7.61
CA TRP A 142 -1.15 8.58 -7.22
C TRP A 142 -1.37 8.50 -5.71
N PHE A 143 -0.47 9.05 -4.89
CA PHE A 143 -0.73 9.18 -3.44
C PHE A 143 -1.97 10.02 -3.18
N ASN A 144 -2.04 11.18 -3.84
CA ASN A 144 -3.13 12.13 -3.66
C ASN A 144 -4.45 11.59 -4.24
N GLU A 145 -4.38 10.84 -5.32
CA GLU A 145 -5.56 10.40 -6.07
C GLU A 145 -6.05 8.99 -5.70
N ARG A 146 -5.13 8.10 -5.28
CA ARG A 146 -5.37 6.64 -5.24
C ARG A 146 -4.77 6.00 -3.99
N TRP A 147 -3.52 5.51 -4.05
CA TRP A 147 -2.95 4.62 -3.02
C TRP A 147 -2.93 5.23 -1.61
N GLY A 148 -2.81 6.56 -1.49
CA GLY A 148 -2.89 7.24 -0.19
C GLY A 148 -4.27 7.14 0.45
N ALA A 149 -5.33 7.28 -0.35
CA ALA A 149 -6.71 7.10 0.11
C ALA A 149 -6.99 5.64 0.48
N HIS A 150 -6.49 4.67 -0.30
CA HIS A 150 -6.61 3.24 0.04
C HIS A 150 -5.92 2.94 1.38
N ALA A 151 -4.68 3.42 1.58
CA ALA A 151 -3.94 3.23 2.82
C ALA A 151 -4.69 3.80 4.04
N ALA A 152 -5.24 5.02 3.91
CA ALA A 152 -6.02 5.66 4.97
C ALA A 152 -7.32 4.89 5.28
N ASN A 153 -8.04 4.44 4.26
CA ASN A 153 -9.29 3.69 4.40
C ASN A 153 -9.08 2.31 5.04
N LEU A 154 -7.96 1.65 4.76
CA LEU A 154 -7.63 0.34 5.31
C LEU A 154 -7.23 0.40 6.79
N LEU A 155 -6.63 1.49 7.27
CA LEU A 155 -6.10 1.58 8.63
C LEU A 155 -7.12 1.25 9.74
N PRO A 156 -8.32 1.87 9.81
CA PRO A 156 -9.30 1.54 10.83
C PRO A 156 -9.83 0.10 10.68
N VAL A 157 -9.89 -0.42 9.46
CA VAL A 157 -10.37 -1.78 9.16
C VAL A 157 -9.38 -2.81 9.71
N LEU A 158 -8.10 -2.66 9.35
CA LEU A 158 -7.01 -3.53 9.82
C LEU A 158 -6.87 -3.51 11.34
N HIS A 159 -6.98 -2.32 11.96
CA HIS A 159 -6.96 -2.19 13.41
C HIS A 159 -8.10 -2.99 14.06
N ASN A 160 -9.34 -2.79 13.59
CA ASN A 160 -10.50 -3.48 14.14
C ASN A 160 -10.43 -5.00 13.99
N ILE A 161 -9.97 -5.50 12.84
CA ILE A 161 -9.82 -6.94 12.60
C ILE A 161 -8.81 -7.54 13.59
N PHE A 162 -7.65 -6.90 13.75
CA PHE A 162 -6.59 -7.39 14.60
C PHE A 162 -7.00 -7.40 16.09
N GLU A 163 -7.54 -6.29 16.61
CA GLU A 163 -7.92 -6.17 18.02
C GLU A 163 -9.08 -7.11 18.39
N LYS A 164 -10.11 -7.23 17.55
CA LYS A 164 -11.22 -8.17 17.80
C LYS A 164 -10.73 -9.62 17.90
N LYS A 165 -9.74 -9.99 17.09
CA LYS A 165 -9.16 -11.32 17.14
C LYS A 165 -8.38 -11.56 18.45
N GLN A 166 -7.55 -10.61 18.86
CA GLN A 166 -6.82 -10.70 20.12
C GLN A 166 -7.75 -10.85 21.33
N LEU A 167 -8.87 -10.12 21.35
CA LEU A 167 -9.88 -10.25 22.41
C LEU A 167 -10.54 -11.64 22.42
N SER A 168 -10.83 -12.22 21.25
CA SER A 168 -11.42 -13.56 21.17
C SER A 168 -10.47 -14.66 21.68
N GLU A 169 -9.17 -14.55 21.39
CA GLU A 169 -8.14 -15.50 21.83
C GLU A 169 -7.91 -15.42 23.35
N GLN A 170 -7.98 -14.22 23.93
CA GLN A 170 -7.86 -14.02 25.38
C GLN A 170 -9.09 -14.57 26.12
N SER A 171 -10.30 -14.33 25.62
CA SER A 171 -11.54 -14.85 26.23
C SER A 171 -11.69 -16.38 26.13
N GLY A 172 -10.95 -17.04 25.23
CA GLY A 172 -10.97 -18.49 25.05
C GLY A 172 -10.03 -19.28 25.97
N THR A 173 -9.33 -18.62 26.91
CA THR A 173 -8.38 -19.26 27.84
C THR A 173 -8.86 -19.39 29.28
N GLU A 174 -10.13 -19.10 29.58
CA GLU A 174 -10.69 -19.19 30.95
C GLU A 174 -11.54 -20.43 31.25
N PHE A 175 -11.65 -21.40 30.34
CA PHE A 175 -12.28 -22.69 30.64
C PHE A 175 -11.57 -23.84 29.91
N ASP A 176 -10.46 -24.31 30.49
CA ASP A 176 -10.02 -25.71 30.46
C ASP A 176 -9.22 -26.02 31.74
#